data_AF-A0A956IGZ9-F1
#
_entry.id   AF-A0A956IGZ9-F1
#
_cell.length_a   1.000
_cell.length_b   1.000
_cell.length_c   1.000
_cell.angle_alpha   90.00
_cell.angle_beta   90.00
_cell.angle_gamma   90.00
#
_symmetry.space_group_name_H-M   'P 1'
#
loop_
_entity.id
_entity.type
_entity.pdbx_description
1 polymer ?
#
loop_
_entity_poly.entity_id
_entity_poly.type
_entity_poly.pdbx_seq_one_letter_code
_entity_poly.pdbx_strand_id
1 'polypeptide(L)'
;MVRRALVILLAALVLWGCAAHPGIGRGHALTARGDYRGALAAYQEALAADPDDAELHAIVDRIRPFARDQAAGDVDDALSRGAYEEAVEHARYVERLDPEMGREALDRVQHVMIATAETLFATGRPREAYPIAVRTSRLFPEARGLGATFGKLRRHFRRESDLALARGDYPGALAALDVIEHNEPALAGELAGPRRTIVVAWADALVVEGEDELARGHTGIATARFAKAYEVAGRAQDGDRMRAGLSALRELGEVQLSLVVAGDPSRNQGFEQRLVTAALAEQGVVLVDGEDGVTVGALARLAPLACTQSVSHETREQDYVAGYRDVENPAFVSLSARIADGLRHLDDLASRVERARRERQRHAGEVERCQRDDEAPADRKAEAAEAELARAEEKVERARDELRRREDELRRGQGDQAQVDRAREELRQREAEASRVRQRAQDARRDQQEAHRRCDGERQAVTRADEDLSRRRGELRGARRDLDQLESERASTPATIQEPIIETYRYDVAQHERRCQGAV
;
A
#
# COMPACT_ATOMS: atom_id res chain seq x y z
N MET A 1 38.36 -56.92 -31.90
CA MET A 1 37.96 -55.51 -31.62
C MET A 1 36.50 -55.37 -31.17
N VAL A 2 35.56 -56.21 -31.63
CA VAL A 2 34.12 -56.14 -31.28
C VAL A 2 33.79 -56.28 -29.78
N ARG A 3 34.51 -57.13 -29.03
CA ARG A 3 34.28 -57.30 -27.58
C ARG A 3 34.64 -56.07 -26.73
N ARG A 4 35.59 -55.23 -27.16
CA ARG A 4 35.95 -54.00 -26.42
C ARG A 4 34.95 -52.87 -26.68
N ALA A 5 34.38 -52.80 -27.90
CA ALA A 5 33.31 -51.85 -28.21
C ALA A 5 32.01 -52.17 -27.45
N LEU A 6 31.66 -53.45 -27.30
CA LEU A 6 30.48 -53.87 -26.54
C LEU A 6 30.59 -53.55 -25.04
N VAL A 7 31.77 -53.71 -24.45
CA VAL A 7 32.01 -53.38 -23.03
C VAL A 7 31.96 -51.88 -22.77
N ILE A 8 32.45 -51.05 -23.71
CA ILE A 8 32.35 -49.58 -23.59
C ILE A 8 30.90 -49.11 -23.79
N LEU A 9 30.14 -49.73 -24.70
CA LEU A 9 28.71 -49.42 -24.90
C LEU A 9 27.85 -49.84 -23.69
N LEU A 10 28.12 -51.01 -23.08
CA LEU A 10 27.47 -51.46 -21.85
C LEU A 10 27.87 -50.63 -20.63
N ALA A 11 29.13 -50.19 -20.52
CA ALA A 11 29.56 -49.30 -19.45
C ALA A 11 28.95 -47.89 -19.58
N ALA A 12 28.78 -47.38 -20.80
CA ALA A 12 28.10 -46.11 -21.05
C ALA A 12 26.59 -46.19 -20.75
N LEU A 13 25.92 -47.31 -21.04
CA LEU A 13 24.51 -47.55 -20.68
C LEU A 13 24.30 -47.73 -19.17
N VAL A 14 25.25 -48.32 -18.44
CA VAL A 14 25.16 -48.47 -16.98
C VAL A 14 25.48 -47.17 -16.24
N LEU A 15 26.36 -46.32 -16.78
CA LEU A 15 26.65 -45.00 -16.20
C LEU A 15 25.56 -43.96 -16.44
N TRP A 16 24.65 -44.18 -17.40
CA TRP A 16 23.46 -43.34 -17.61
C TRP A 16 22.21 -43.85 -16.87
N GLY A 17 22.25 -45.06 -16.29
CA GLY A 17 21.05 -45.76 -15.81
C GLY A 17 20.52 -45.38 -14.42
N CYS A 18 21.29 -44.71 -13.56
CA CYS A 18 20.87 -44.43 -12.17
C CYS A 18 21.39 -43.08 -11.63
N ALA A 19 21.49 -42.06 -12.47
CA ALA A 19 21.68 -40.71 -11.94
C ALA A 19 20.35 -40.28 -11.30
N ALA A 20 20.22 -40.47 -9.99
CA ALA A 20 19.08 -40.01 -9.20
C ALA A 20 18.72 -38.58 -9.65
N HIS A 21 17.51 -38.40 -10.17
CA HIS A 21 17.09 -37.14 -10.75
C HIS A 21 17.30 -36.03 -9.71
N PRO A 22 18.16 -35.02 -9.97
CA PRO A 22 18.51 -34.01 -8.97
C PRO A 22 17.27 -33.24 -8.45
N GLY A 23 16.18 -33.21 -9.24
CA GLY A 23 14.89 -32.64 -8.83
C GLY A 23 14.23 -33.36 -7.66
N ILE A 24 14.39 -34.69 -7.50
CA ILE A 24 13.77 -35.45 -6.40
C ILE A 24 14.42 -35.09 -5.06
N GLY A 25 15.76 -35.13 -5.01
CA GLY A 25 16.52 -34.77 -3.81
C GLY A 25 16.27 -33.32 -3.39
N ARG A 26 16.22 -32.40 -4.36
CA ARG A 26 15.86 -31.00 -4.13
C ARG A 26 14.43 -30.85 -3.62
N GLY A 27 13.46 -31.54 -4.23
CA GLY A 27 12.04 -31.53 -3.82
C GLY A 27 11.85 -32.02 -2.39
N HIS A 28 12.54 -33.09 -2.00
CA HIS A 28 12.53 -33.59 -0.61
C HIS A 28 13.13 -32.57 0.36
N ALA A 29 14.27 -31.97 0.03
CA ALA A 29 14.91 -30.96 0.87
C ALA A 29 14.02 -29.71 1.05
N LEU A 30 13.31 -29.28 0.00
CA LEU A 30 12.38 -28.15 0.05
C LEU A 30 11.11 -28.48 0.85
N THR A 31 10.58 -29.69 0.69
CA THR A 31 9.44 -30.18 1.48
C THR A 31 9.79 -30.22 2.97
N ALA A 32 10.99 -30.69 3.32
CA ALA A 32 11.49 -30.70 4.70
C ALA A 32 11.65 -29.28 5.30
N ARG A 33 11.85 -28.27 4.45
CA ARG A 33 11.90 -26.85 4.84
C ARG A 33 10.54 -26.15 4.85
N GLY A 34 9.48 -26.82 4.39
CA GLY A 34 8.14 -26.24 4.25
C GLY A 34 7.96 -25.32 3.04
N ASP A 35 8.91 -25.31 2.09
CA ASP A 35 8.77 -24.60 0.81
C ASP A 35 8.09 -25.52 -0.21
N TYR A 36 6.77 -25.64 -0.09
CA TYR A 36 5.97 -26.54 -0.91
C TYR A 36 5.84 -26.05 -2.36
N ARG A 37 5.87 -24.73 -2.61
CA ARG A 37 5.93 -24.19 -3.99
C ARG A 37 7.23 -24.56 -4.67
N GLY A 38 8.37 -24.31 -4.02
CA GLY A 38 9.68 -24.70 -4.54
C GLY A 38 9.79 -26.22 -4.71
N ALA A 39 9.26 -26.99 -3.76
CA ALA A 39 9.23 -28.45 -3.85
C ALA A 39 8.39 -28.94 -5.03
N LEU A 40 7.18 -28.39 -5.24
CA LEU A 40 6.31 -28.75 -6.36
C LEU A 40 7.00 -28.48 -7.70
N ALA A 41 7.65 -27.32 -7.85
CA ALA A 41 8.40 -26.99 -9.05
C ALA A 41 9.54 -28.00 -9.30
N ALA A 42 10.30 -28.37 -8.26
CA ALA A 42 11.39 -29.34 -8.38
C ALA A 42 10.90 -30.76 -8.74
N TYR A 43 9.76 -31.20 -8.21
CA TYR A 43 9.16 -32.49 -8.59
C TYR A 43 8.59 -32.44 -10.02
N GLN A 44 8.01 -31.32 -10.45
CA GLN A 44 7.55 -31.15 -11.83
C GLN A 44 8.72 -31.15 -12.83
N GLU A 45 9.87 -30.56 -12.48
CA GLU A 45 11.10 -30.65 -13.28
C GLU A 45 11.58 -32.11 -13.40
N ALA A 46 11.55 -32.87 -12.30
CA ALA A 46 11.88 -34.30 -12.33
C ALA A 46 10.91 -35.09 -13.21
N LEU A 47 9.60 -34.81 -13.08
CA LEU A 47 8.55 -35.45 -13.88
C LEU A 47 8.64 -35.08 -15.37
N ALA A 48 9.09 -33.86 -15.71
CA ALA A 48 9.31 -33.48 -17.10
C ALA A 48 10.44 -34.29 -17.76
N ALA A 49 11.38 -34.79 -16.96
CA ALA A 49 12.50 -35.59 -17.44
C ALA A 49 12.18 -37.10 -17.45
N ASP A 50 11.29 -37.57 -16.58
CA ASP A 50 10.67 -38.91 -16.66
C ASP A 50 9.13 -38.82 -16.50
N PRO A 51 8.39 -38.60 -17.60
CA PRO A 51 6.94 -38.37 -17.55
C PRO A 51 6.11 -39.58 -17.10
N ASP A 52 6.67 -40.79 -17.16
CA ASP A 52 5.95 -42.04 -16.85
C ASP A 52 6.23 -42.54 -15.42
N ASP A 53 7.03 -41.80 -14.63
CA ASP A 53 7.34 -42.15 -13.24
C ASP A 53 6.09 -42.01 -12.35
N ALA A 54 5.48 -43.16 -12.04
CA ALA A 54 4.29 -43.25 -11.21
C ALA A 54 4.50 -42.76 -9.76
N GLU A 55 5.72 -42.87 -9.21
CA GLU A 55 6.03 -42.37 -7.87
C GLU A 55 6.05 -40.84 -7.86
N LEU A 56 6.65 -40.22 -8.88
CA LEU A 56 6.67 -38.76 -9.02
C LEU A 56 5.27 -38.17 -9.21
N HIS A 57 4.40 -38.81 -10.01
CA HIS A 57 2.99 -38.40 -10.11
C HIS A 57 2.31 -38.40 -8.73
N ALA A 58 2.48 -39.46 -7.95
CA ALA A 58 1.90 -39.57 -6.61
C ALA A 58 2.47 -38.51 -5.64
N ILE A 59 3.76 -38.18 -5.73
CA ILE A 59 4.38 -37.14 -4.91
C ILE A 59 3.84 -35.75 -5.29
N VAL A 60 3.74 -35.45 -6.58
CA VAL A 60 3.19 -34.19 -7.10
C VAL A 60 1.76 -34.00 -6.63
N ASP A 61 0.91 -35.02 -6.77
CA ASP A 61 -0.48 -34.96 -6.32
C ASP A 61 -0.59 -34.78 -4.81
N ARG A 62 0.31 -35.40 -4.03
CA ARG A 62 0.36 -35.23 -2.57
C ARG A 62 0.81 -33.83 -2.16
N ILE A 63 1.75 -33.20 -2.87
CA ILE A 63 2.33 -31.89 -2.51
C ILE A 63 1.49 -30.72 -3.04
N ARG A 64 0.74 -30.91 -4.13
CA ARG A 64 -0.06 -29.85 -4.78
C ARG A 64 -0.96 -29.08 -3.81
N PRO A 65 -1.74 -29.70 -2.89
CA PRO A 65 -2.57 -28.97 -1.94
C PRO A 65 -1.76 -28.09 -0.98
N PHE A 66 -0.60 -28.56 -0.50
CA PHE A 66 0.26 -27.76 0.38
C PHE A 66 0.86 -26.54 -0.33
N ALA A 67 1.28 -26.72 -1.59
CA ALA A 67 1.79 -25.61 -2.41
C ALA A 67 0.70 -24.57 -2.73
N ARG A 68 -0.53 -25.03 -2.98
CA ARG A 68 -1.71 -24.17 -3.16
C ARG A 68 -2.01 -23.38 -1.89
N ASP A 69 -2.09 -24.05 -0.74
CA ASP A 69 -2.44 -23.42 0.53
C ASP A 69 -1.34 -22.44 0.99
N GLN A 70 -0.06 -22.77 0.76
CA GLN A 70 1.05 -21.85 0.96
C GLN A 70 0.91 -20.61 0.07
N ALA A 71 0.67 -20.78 -1.23
CA ALA A 71 0.49 -19.66 -2.15
C ALA A 71 -0.72 -18.78 -1.77
N ALA A 72 -1.81 -19.38 -1.28
CA ALA A 72 -2.95 -18.63 -0.76
C ALA A 72 -2.58 -17.80 0.47
N GLY A 73 -1.76 -18.34 1.38
CA GLY A 73 -1.18 -17.57 2.48
C GLY A 73 -0.28 -16.43 2.01
N ASP A 74 0.51 -16.64 0.95
CA ASP A 74 1.36 -15.61 0.37
C ASP A 74 0.51 -14.47 -0.25
N VAL A 75 -0.67 -14.76 -0.81
CA VAL A 75 -1.63 -13.74 -1.27
C VAL A 75 -2.02 -12.82 -0.11
N ASP A 76 -2.38 -13.40 1.04
CA ASP A 76 -2.80 -12.63 2.21
C ASP A 76 -1.65 -11.78 2.78
N ASP A 77 -0.42 -12.33 2.82
CA ASP A 77 0.76 -11.58 3.26
C ASP A 77 1.06 -10.39 2.32
N ALA A 78 1.05 -10.62 1.01
CA ALA A 78 1.27 -9.58 0.00
C ALA A 78 0.21 -8.48 0.08
N LEU A 79 -1.07 -8.84 0.23
CA LEU A 79 -2.16 -7.89 0.46
C LEU A 79 -1.92 -7.05 1.73
N SER A 80 -1.46 -7.66 2.82
CA SER A 80 -1.20 -6.97 4.09
C SER A 80 -0.06 -5.94 4.01
N ARG A 81 0.86 -6.11 3.06
CA ARG A 81 1.98 -5.20 2.75
C ARG A 81 1.63 -4.17 1.66
N GLY A 82 0.46 -4.29 1.02
CA GLY A 82 0.09 -3.46 -0.13
C GLY A 82 0.82 -3.83 -1.43
N ALA A 83 1.44 -5.01 -1.49
CA ALA A 83 2.15 -5.54 -2.65
C ALA A 83 1.17 -6.21 -3.62
N TYR A 84 0.30 -5.42 -4.25
CA TYR A 84 -0.81 -5.93 -5.04
C TYR A 84 -0.39 -6.75 -6.26
N GLU A 85 0.69 -6.37 -6.93
CA GLU A 85 1.24 -7.11 -8.07
C GLU A 85 1.71 -8.53 -7.65
N GLU A 86 2.40 -8.64 -6.52
CA GLU A 86 2.83 -9.91 -5.92
C GLU A 86 1.61 -10.77 -5.51
N ALA A 87 0.59 -10.13 -4.92
CA ALA A 87 -0.66 -10.81 -4.56
C ALA A 87 -1.39 -11.38 -5.80
N VAL A 88 -1.45 -10.63 -6.91
CA VAL A 88 -2.03 -11.13 -8.18
C VAL A 88 -1.23 -12.30 -8.73
N GLU A 89 0.11 -12.24 -8.66
CA GLU A 89 0.96 -13.34 -9.11
C GLU A 89 0.70 -14.62 -8.31
N HIS A 90 0.63 -14.51 -6.98
CA HIS A 90 0.32 -15.63 -6.10
C HIS A 90 -1.10 -16.17 -6.33
N ALA A 91 -2.09 -15.29 -6.52
CA ALA A 91 -3.46 -15.71 -6.82
C ALA A 91 -3.56 -16.45 -8.17
N ARG A 92 -2.85 -16.00 -9.21
CA ARG A 92 -2.74 -16.72 -10.49
C ARG A 92 -1.99 -18.06 -10.35
N TYR A 93 -1.04 -18.15 -9.43
CA TYR A 93 -0.39 -19.42 -9.12
C TYR A 93 -1.39 -20.40 -8.48
N VAL A 94 -2.19 -19.92 -7.51
CA VAL A 94 -3.30 -20.69 -6.92
C VAL A 94 -4.27 -21.15 -8.02
N GLU A 95 -4.67 -20.26 -8.94
CA GLU A 95 -5.59 -20.56 -10.03
C GLU A 95 -5.10 -21.69 -10.94
N ARG A 96 -3.80 -21.77 -11.21
CA ARG A 96 -3.22 -22.88 -11.99
C ARG A 96 -3.31 -24.22 -11.27
N LEU A 97 -3.27 -24.23 -9.94
CA LEU A 97 -3.36 -25.46 -9.13
C LEU A 97 -4.82 -25.83 -8.82
N ASP A 98 -5.66 -24.80 -8.65
CA ASP A 98 -7.06 -24.88 -8.25
C ASP A 98 -7.82 -23.66 -8.85
N PRO A 99 -8.48 -23.83 -10.01
CA PRO A 99 -9.08 -22.72 -10.74
C PRO A 99 -10.21 -22.01 -9.99
N GLU A 100 -10.90 -22.69 -9.09
CA GLU A 100 -11.98 -22.09 -8.30
C GLU A 100 -11.39 -21.22 -7.19
N MET A 101 -10.51 -21.79 -6.36
CA MET A 101 -9.84 -21.07 -5.28
C MET A 101 -9.00 -19.89 -5.79
N GLY A 102 -8.36 -20.03 -6.95
CA GLY A 102 -7.59 -18.94 -7.55
C GLY A 102 -8.44 -17.79 -8.08
N ARG A 103 -9.60 -18.09 -8.67
CA ARG A 103 -10.58 -17.06 -9.05
C ARG A 103 -11.08 -16.31 -7.82
N GLU A 104 -11.40 -17.03 -6.75
CA GLU A 104 -11.75 -16.39 -5.47
C GLU A 104 -10.61 -15.52 -4.92
N ALA A 105 -9.36 -15.99 -5.00
CA ALA A 105 -8.20 -15.21 -4.56
C ALA A 105 -8.01 -13.93 -5.39
N LEU A 106 -8.17 -14.02 -6.72
CA LEU A 106 -8.13 -12.86 -7.61
C LEU A 106 -9.26 -11.87 -7.32
N ASP A 107 -10.48 -12.36 -7.12
CA ASP A 107 -11.63 -11.54 -6.73
C ASP A 107 -11.40 -10.84 -5.39
N ARG A 108 -10.80 -11.53 -4.41
CA ARG A 108 -10.39 -10.93 -3.13
C ARG A 108 -9.37 -9.82 -3.32
N VAL A 109 -8.31 -10.05 -4.11
CA VAL A 109 -7.28 -9.04 -4.40
C VAL A 109 -7.91 -7.81 -5.06
N GLN A 110 -8.75 -8.02 -6.08
CA GLN A 110 -9.49 -6.95 -6.75
C GLN A 110 -10.34 -6.16 -5.75
N HIS A 111 -11.11 -6.86 -4.91
CA HIS A 111 -11.97 -6.23 -3.91
C HIS A 111 -11.18 -5.37 -2.92
N VAL A 112 -10.07 -5.89 -2.38
CA VAL A 112 -9.20 -5.14 -1.45
C VAL A 112 -8.59 -3.90 -2.11
N MET A 113 -8.17 -3.98 -3.37
CA MET A 113 -7.64 -2.81 -4.08
C MET A 113 -8.70 -1.73 -4.30
N ILE A 114 -9.91 -2.11 -4.72
CA ILE A 114 -11.03 -1.17 -4.89
C ILE A 114 -11.38 -0.52 -3.55
N ALA A 115 -11.54 -1.33 -2.50
CA ALA A 115 -11.85 -0.84 -1.16
C ALA A 115 -10.76 0.10 -0.61
N THR A 116 -9.48 -0.20 -0.86
CA THR A 116 -8.35 0.68 -0.52
C THR A 116 -8.47 2.04 -1.23
N ALA A 117 -8.69 2.05 -2.54
CA ALA A 117 -8.84 3.29 -3.31
C ALA A 117 -10.04 4.12 -2.80
N GLU A 118 -11.17 3.47 -2.53
CA GLU A 118 -12.36 4.14 -2.01
C GLU A 118 -12.14 4.69 -0.59
N THR A 119 -11.45 3.95 0.28
CA THR A 119 -11.13 4.38 1.64
C THR A 119 -10.17 5.58 1.62
N LEU A 120 -9.12 5.55 0.80
CA LEU A 120 -8.21 6.69 0.62
C LEU A 120 -8.97 7.93 0.13
N PHE A 121 -9.90 7.76 -0.82
CA PHE A 121 -10.72 8.87 -1.28
C PHE A 121 -11.63 9.42 -0.16
N ALA A 122 -12.32 8.54 0.57
CA ALA A 122 -13.23 8.92 1.64
C ALA A 122 -12.52 9.61 2.83
N THR A 123 -11.27 9.25 3.09
CA THR A 123 -10.42 9.84 4.13
C THR A 123 -9.69 11.11 3.70
N GLY A 124 -10.04 11.68 2.53
CA GLY A 124 -9.47 12.94 2.07
C GLY A 124 -8.06 12.82 1.46
N ARG A 125 -7.68 11.62 0.99
CA ARG A 125 -6.39 11.33 0.33
C ARG A 125 -6.57 10.97 -1.16
N PRO A 126 -7.22 11.83 -1.98
CA PRO A 126 -7.57 11.51 -3.37
C PRO A 126 -6.35 11.36 -4.28
N ARG A 127 -5.23 12.05 -3.99
CA ARG A 127 -3.98 11.93 -4.76
C ARG A 127 -3.34 10.54 -4.63
N GLU A 128 -3.54 9.87 -3.50
CA GLU A 128 -3.06 8.51 -3.26
C GLU A 128 -4.06 7.46 -3.75
N ALA A 129 -5.36 7.76 -3.69
CA ALA A 129 -6.41 6.89 -4.21
C ALA A 129 -6.32 6.69 -5.73
N TYR A 130 -5.98 7.73 -6.48
CA TYR A 130 -5.94 7.71 -7.95
C TYR A 130 -4.99 6.65 -8.54
N PRO A 131 -3.69 6.61 -8.18
CA PRO A 131 -2.77 5.62 -8.73
C PRO A 131 -3.16 4.19 -8.35
N ILE A 132 -3.78 3.96 -7.18
CA ILE A 132 -4.32 2.65 -6.82
C ILE A 132 -5.45 2.26 -7.78
N ALA A 133 -6.42 3.15 -8.04
CA ALA A 133 -7.50 2.88 -8.99
C ALA A 133 -6.98 2.58 -10.41
N VAL A 134 -6.00 3.33 -10.90
CA VAL A 134 -5.34 3.05 -12.20
C VAL A 134 -4.66 1.70 -12.20
N ARG A 135 -3.89 1.39 -11.14
CA ARG A 135 -3.22 0.10 -11.00
C ARG A 135 -4.22 -1.05 -10.96
N THR A 136 -5.32 -0.91 -10.23
CA THR A 136 -6.41 -1.91 -10.21
C THR A 136 -6.98 -2.11 -11.60
N SER A 137 -7.24 -1.03 -12.36
CA SER A 137 -7.76 -1.15 -13.73
C SER A 137 -6.80 -1.84 -14.70
N ARG A 138 -5.49 -1.74 -14.48
CA ARG A 138 -4.48 -2.46 -15.28
C ARG A 138 -4.41 -3.93 -14.92
N LEU A 139 -4.47 -4.26 -13.64
CA LEU A 139 -4.42 -5.64 -13.15
C LEU A 139 -5.73 -6.40 -13.40
N PHE A 140 -6.86 -5.69 -13.35
CA PHE A 140 -8.22 -6.22 -13.49
C PHE A 140 -9.05 -5.36 -14.46
N PRO A 141 -8.87 -5.53 -15.79
CA PRO A 141 -9.59 -4.72 -16.78
C PRO A 141 -11.12 -4.86 -16.71
N GLU A 142 -11.63 -5.99 -16.22
CA GLU A 142 -13.06 -6.28 -16.11
C GLU A 142 -13.68 -5.88 -14.76
N ALA A 143 -12.88 -5.27 -13.88
CA ALA A 143 -13.30 -4.93 -12.53
C ALA A 143 -14.51 -3.98 -12.51
N ARG A 144 -15.67 -4.52 -12.14
CA ARG A 144 -16.90 -3.75 -11.98
C ARG A 144 -16.76 -2.78 -10.80
N GLY A 145 -17.29 -1.56 -10.96
CA GLY A 145 -17.30 -0.53 -9.90
C GLY A 145 -16.18 0.50 -10.00
N LEU A 146 -15.04 0.18 -10.62
CA LEU A 146 -13.92 1.12 -10.81
C LEU A 146 -14.32 2.40 -11.55
N GLY A 147 -15.24 2.29 -12.52
CA GLY A 147 -15.75 3.46 -13.25
C GLY A 147 -16.40 4.51 -12.35
N ALA A 148 -17.10 4.09 -11.29
CA ALA A 148 -17.68 5.02 -10.33
C ALA A 148 -16.58 5.74 -9.52
N THR A 149 -15.54 5.02 -9.11
CA THR A 149 -14.37 5.56 -8.40
C THR A 149 -13.60 6.56 -9.25
N PHE A 150 -13.29 6.25 -10.51
CA PHE A 150 -12.70 7.21 -11.45
C PHE A 150 -13.58 8.45 -11.63
N GLY A 151 -14.90 8.26 -11.76
CA GLY A 151 -15.84 9.38 -11.83
C GLY A 151 -15.77 10.31 -10.61
N LYS A 152 -15.68 9.75 -9.39
CA LYS A 152 -15.51 10.53 -8.15
C LYS A 152 -14.18 11.29 -8.14
N LEU A 153 -13.08 10.63 -8.49
CA LEU A 153 -11.73 11.19 -8.53
C LEU A 153 -11.60 12.33 -9.55
N ARG A 154 -12.03 12.10 -10.80
CA ARG A 154 -12.02 13.12 -11.86
C ARG A 154 -12.85 14.35 -11.47
N ARG A 155 -14.06 14.15 -10.91
CA ARG A 155 -14.88 15.27 -10.40
C ARG A 155 -14.23 16.01 -9.24
N HIS A 156 -13.49 15.31 -8.38
CA HIS A 156 -12.75 15.94 -7.29
C HIS A 156 -11.68 16.89 -7.85
N PHE A 157 -10.76 16.38 -8.68
CA PHE A 157 -9.66 17.19 -9.22
C PHE A 157 -10.12 18.29 -10.19
N ARG A 158 -11.20 18.09 -10.95
CA ARG A 158 -11.81 19.19 -11.73
C ARG A 158 -12.35 20.30 -10.82
N ARG A 159 -13.07 19.96 -9.75
CA ARG A 159 -13.54 20.97 -8.77
C ARG A 159 -12.40 21.65 -8.03
N GLU A 160 -11.35 20.91 -7.68
CA GLU A 160 -10.13 21.49 -7.09
C GLU A 160 -9.50 22.51 -8.06
N SER A 161 -9.43 22.18 -9.36
CA SER A 161 -8.98 23.08 -10.40
C SER A 161 -9.84 24.34 -10.50
N ASP A 162 -11.17 24.19 -10.56
CA ASP A 162 -12.11 25.31 -10.63
C ASP A 162 -12.02 26.23 -9.41
N LEU A 163 -11.89 25.65 -8.20
CA LEU A 163 -11.74 26.41 -6.96
C LEU A 163 -10.40 27.14 -6.87
N ALA A 164 -9.31 26.53 -7.35
CA ALA A 164 -8.01 27.18 -7.42
C ALA A 164 -8.06 28.36 -8.41
N LEU A 165 -8.65 28.15 -9.60
CA LEU A 165 -8.86 29.20 -10.58
C LEU A 165 -9.68 30.37 -10.03
N ALA A 166 -10.78 30.08 -9.31
CA ALA A 166 -11.63 31.11 -8.70
C ALA A 166 -10.90 31.95 -7.63
N ARG A 167 -9.82 31.43 -7.05
CA ARG A 167 -8.95 32.15 -6.09
C ARG A 167 -7.77 32.86 -6.76
N GLY A 168 -7.61 32.77 -8.08
CA GLY A 168 -6.43 33.25 -8.80
C GLY A 168 -5.18 32.37 -8.63
N ASP A 169 -5.33 31.15 -8.09
CA ASP A 169 -4.25 30.17 -7.98
C ASP A 169 -4.15 29.35 -9.27
N TYR A 170 -3.63 29.98 -10.33
CA TYR A 170 -3.47 29.35 -11.64
C TYR A 170 -2.54 28.12 -11.63
N PRO A 171 -1.38 28.13 -10.93
CA PRO A 171 -0.54 26.95 -10.81
C PRO A 171 -1.25 25.78 -10.13
N GLY A 172 -1.97 26.02 -9.03
CA GLY A 172 -2.77 24.99 -8.36
C GLY A 172 -3.88 24.44 -9.25
N ALA A 173 -4.51 25.31 -10.05
CA ALA A 173 -5.54 24.90 -11.00
C ALA A 173 -5.00 23.95 -12.08
N LEU A 174 -3.82 24.26 -12.65
CA LEU A 174 -3.15 23.38 -13.62
C LEU A 174 -2.68 22.08 -12.99
N ALA A 175 -2.07 22.14 -11.80
CA ALA A 175 -1.58 20.97 -11.08
C ALA A 175 -2.69 19.96 -10.78
N ALA A 176 -3.91 20.42 -10.47
CA ALA A 176 -5.05 19.53 -10.28
C ALA A 176 -5.45 18.79 -11.57
N LEU A 177 -5.37 19.44 -12.74
CA LEU A 177 -5.62 18.78 -14.04
C LEU A 177 -4.47 17.84 -14.42
N ASP A 178 -3.23 18.21 -14.10
CA ASP A 178 -2.04 17.37 -14.32
C ASP A 178 -2.17 16.02 -13.60
N VAL A 179 -2.78 15.98 -12.40
CA VAL A 179 -3.03 14.71 -11.69
C VAL A 179 -3.93 13.77 -12.52
N ILE A 180 -4.98 14.29 -13.17
CA ILE A 180 -5.87 13.49 -14.02
C ILE A 180 -5.09 13.01 -15.25
N GLU A 181 -4.40 13.91 -15.95
CA GLU A 181 -3.66 13.59 -17.18
C GLU A 181 -2.54 12.58 -16.94
N HIS A 182 -1.78 12.74 -15.86
CA HIS A 182 -0.70 11.83 -15.49
C HIS A 182 -1.20 10.39 -15.25
N ASN A 183 -2.35 10.27 -14.57
CA ASN A 183 -2.95 8.96 -14.25
C ASN A 183 -3.74 8.39 -15.43
N GLU A 184 -4.32 9.24 -16.27
CA GLU A 184 -5.16 8.86 -17.42
C GLU A 184 -4.78 9.67 -18.68
N PRO A 185 -3.64 9.34 -19.33
CA PRO A 185 -3.16 10.09 -20.49
C PRO A 185 -4.14 10.16 -21.66
N ALA A 186 -5.04 9.19 -21.78
CA ALA A 186 -6.11 9.17 -22.78
C ALA A 186 -7.08 10.38 -22.66
N LEU A 187 -7.15 11.03 -21.49
CA LEU A 187 -7.98 12.19 -21.25
C LEU A 187 -7.30 13.52 -21.60
N ALA A 188 -6.03 13.53 -22.02
CA ALA A 188 -5.30 14.75 -22.35
C ALA A 188 -6.06 15.65 -23.35
N GLY A 189 -6.70 15.03 -24.37
CA GLY A 189 -7.52 15.76 -25.35
C GLY A 189 -8.74 16.46 -24.73
N GLU A 190 -9.41 15.82 -23.77
CA GLU A 190 -10.54 16.43 -23.05
C GLU A 190 -10.10 17.56 -22.12
N LEU A 191 -8.91 17.46 -21.55
CA LEU A 191 -8.35 18.43 -20.61
C LEU A 191 -7.70 19.65 -21.30
N ALA A 192 -7.36 19.54 -22.58
CA ALA A 192 -6.70 20.61 -23.34
C ALA A 192 -7.49 21.93 -23.35
N GLY A 193 -8.82 21.86 -23.45
CA GLY A 193 -9.70 23.03 -23.40
C GLY A 193 -9.61 23.79 -22.06
N PRO A 194 -9.98 23.14 -20.93
CA PRO A 194 -9.82 23.73 -19.60
C PRO A 194 -8.41 24.26 -19.30
N ARG A 195 -7.36 23.52 -19.68
CA ARG A 195 -5.97 23.98 -19.51
C ARG A 195 -5.70 25.28 -20.25
N ARG A 196 -6.11 25.36 -21.54
CA ARG A 196 -5.94 26.59 -22.33
C ARG A 196 -6.67 27.77 -21.68
N THR A 197 -7.87 27.55 -21.16
CA THR A 197 -8.61 28.60 -20.43
C THR A 197 -7.84 29.12 -19.22
N ILE A 198 -7.29 28.22 -18.39
CA ILE A 198 -6.50 28.60 -17.20
C ILE A 198 -5.23 29.35 -17.60
N VAL A 199 -4.50 28.86 -18.62
CA VAL A 199 -3.27 29.49 -19.13
C VAL A 199 -3.52 30.91 -19.64
N VAL A 200 -4.60 31.11 -20.40
CA VAL A 200 -4.98 32.44 -20.90
C VAL A 200 -5.35 33.37 -19.74
N ALA A 201 -6.18 32.90 -18.81
CA ALA A 201 -6.58 33.69 -17.64
C ALA A 201 -5.38 34.08 -16.76
N TRP A 202 -4.41 33.18 -16.59
CA TRP A 202 -3.17 33.47 -15.87
C TRP A 202 -2.35 34.57 -16.55
N ALA A 203 -2.15 34.45 -17.87
CA ALA A 203 -1.43 35.47 -18.62
C ALA A 203 -2.15 36.82 -18.59
N ASP A 204 -3.48 36.84 -18.64
CA ASP A 204 -4.27 38.07 -18.51
C ASP A 204 -4.11 38.73 -17.13
N ALA A 205 -4.16 37.95 -16.05
CA ALA A 205 -3.93 38.48 -14.71
C ALA A 205 -2.52 39.06 -14.53
N LEU A 206 -1.50 38.39 -15.06
CA LEU A 206 -0.12 38.89 -15.05
C LEU A 206 0.02 40.20 -15.84
N VAL A 207 -0.69 40.34 -16.96
CA VAL A 207 -0.69 41.59 -17.74
C VAL A 207 -1.34 42.72 -16.94
N VAL A 208 -2.49 42.49 -16.31
CA VAL A 208 -3.16 43.51 -15.47
C VAL A 208 -2.25 43.94 -14.31
N GLU A 209 -1.65 42.99 -13.60
CA GLU A 209 -0.68 43.29 -12.55
C GLU A 209 0.53 44.09 -13.09
N GLY A 210 1.02 43.74 -14.28
CA GLY A 210 2.11 44.46 -14.93
C GLY A 210 1.74 45.89 -15.31
N GLU A 211 0.52 46.10 -15.82
CA GLU A 211 -0.01 47.43 -16.16
C GLU A 211 -0.19 48.30 -14.89
N ASP A 212 -0.67 47.72 -13.79
CA ASP A 212 -0.79 48.40 -12.49
C ASP A 212 0.57 48.83 -11.93
N GLU A 213 1.58 47.95 -12.00
CA GLU A 213 2.95 48.26 -11.56
C GLU A 213 3.60 49.32 -12.44
N LEU A 214 3.33 49.30 -13.75
CA LEU A 214 3.80 50.32 -14.67
C LEU A 214 3.18 51.69 -14.33
N ALA A 215 1.89 51.73 -14.02
CA ALA A 215 1.19 52.95 -13.61
C ALA A 215 1.74 53.54 -12.29
N ARG A 216 2.33 52.71 -11.42
CA ARG A 216 3.04 53.13 -10.19
C ARG A 216 4.49 53.58 -10.44
N GLY A 217 4.99 53.47 -11.67
CA GLY A 217 6.38 53.78 -12.03
C GLY A 217 7.36 52.64 -11.74
N HIS A 218 6.89 51.43 -11.41
CA HIS A 218 7.72 50.27 -11.14
C HIS A 218 8.02 49.48 -12.44
N THR A 219 8.71 50.13 -13.39
CA THR A 219 8.96 49.58 -14.74
C THR A 219 9.62 48.19 -14.73
N GLY A 220 10.49 47.90 -13.76
CA GLY A 220 11.15 46.59 -13.63
C GLY A 220 10.19 45.46 -13.27
N ILE A 221 9.32 45.68 -12.29
CA ILE A 221 8.33 44.69 -11.85
C ILE A 221 7.32 44.44 -12.97
N ALA A 222 6.84 45.52 -13.61
CA ALA A 222 5.94 45.44 -14.76
C ALA A 222 6.54 44.58 -15.90
N THR A 223 7.81 44.84 -16.23
CA THR A 223 8.53 44.10 -17.28
C THR A 223 8.63 42.61 -16.96
N ALA A 224 8.93 42.25 -15.70
CA ALA A 224 8.98 40.86 -15.26
C ALA A 224 7.60 40.17 -15.34
N ARG A 225 6.52 40.88 -15.02
CA ARG A 225 5.13 40.37 -15.14
C ARG A 225 4.76 40.10 -16.60
N PHE A 226 5.09 41.01 -17.53
CA PHE A 226 4.86 40.79 -18.97
C PHE A 226 5.71 39.63 -19.52
N ALA A 227 6.95 39.51 -19.07
CA ALA A 227 7.80 38.37 -19.42
C ALA A 227 7.16 37.04 -19.00
N LYS A 228 6.64 36.98 -17.76
CA LYS A 228 5.96 35.78 -17.26
C LYS A 228 4.66 35.50 -18.01
N ALA A 229 3.88 36.52 -18.36
CA ALA A 229 2.67 36.36 -19.17
C ALA A 229 2.99 35.77 -20.55
N TYR A 230 4.06 36.27 -21.20
CA TYR A 230 4.56 35.73 -22.46
C TYR A 230 5.04 34.29 -22.32
N GLU A 231 5.75 33.93 -21.25
CA GLU A 231 6.18 32.56 -20.99
C GLU A 231 4.98 31.61 -20.85
N VAL A 232 3.95 32.03 -20.11
CA VAL A 232 2.77 31.20 -19.81
C VAL A 232 1.92 30.96 -21.06
N ALA A 233 1.61 31.99 -21.85
CA ALA A 233 0.66 31.88 -22.96
C ALA A 233 1.26 32.04 -24.37
N GLY A 234 2.52 32.46 -24.49
CA GLY A 234 3.20 32.63 -25.77
C GLY A 234 2.61 33.72 -26.67
N ARG A 235 1.85 34.69 -26.13
CA ARG A 235 1.15 35.70 -26.92
C ARG A 235 2.11 36.82 -27.36
N ALA A 236 2.19 37.08 -28.66
CA ALA A 236 3.10 38.09 -29.22
C ALA A 236 3.01 39.46 -28.51
N GLN A 237 1.79 39.92 -28.21
CA GLN A 237 1.52 41.19 -27.53
C GLN A 237 2.16 41.29 -26.14
N ASP A 238 2.25 40.20 -25.37
CA ASP A 238 2.86 40.20 -24.03
C ASP A 238 4.39 40.30 -24.16
N GLY A 239 4.95 39.67 -25.20
CA GLY A 239 6.36 39.80 -25.58
C GLY A 239 6.73 41.21 -26.07
N ASP A 240 5.83 41.89 -26.79
CA ASP A 240 6.01 43.29 -27.20
C ASP A 240 6.05 44.22 -25.98
N ARG A 241 5.12 44.06 -25.03
CA ARG A 241 5.10 44.81 -23.76
C ARG A 241 6.38 44.59 -22.95
N MET A 242 6.84 43.34 -22.82
CA MET A 242 8.11 43.00 -22.16
C MET A 242 9.29 43.74 -22.81
N ARG A 243 9.40 43.70 -24.16
CA ARG A 243 10.49 44.39 -24.88
C ARG A 243 10.47 45.90 -24.67
N ALA A 244 9.27 46.51 -24.69
CA ALA A 244 9.12 47.94 -24.42
C ALA A 244 9.60 48.32 -23.01
N GLY A 245 9.25 47.52 -21.99
CA GLY A 245 9.70 47.72 -20.62
C GLY A 245 11.22 47.61 -20.45
N LEU A 246 11.85 46.63 -21.11
CA LEU A 246 13.32 46.50 -21.14
C LEU A 246 13.99 47.72 -21.79
N SER A 247 13.43 48.24 -22.87
CA SER A 247 13.94 49.47 -23.51
C SER A 247 13.85 50.67 -22.58
N ALA A 248 12.73 50.84 -21.87
CA ALA A 248 12.53 51.94 -20.93
C ALA A 248 13.49 51.88 -19.72
N LEU A 249 13.75 50.68 -19.18
CA LEU A 249 14.73 50.50 -18.10
C LEU A 249 16.14 50.88 -18.53
N ARG A 250 16.50 50.61 -19.79
CA ARG A 250 17.81 50.96 -20.34
C ARG A 250 18.04 52.46 -20.38
N GLU A 251 17.00 53.24 -20.70
CA GLU A 251 17.07 54.70 -20.77
C GLU A 251 17.23 55.37 -19.40
N LEU A 252 16.84 54.70 -18.30
CA LEU A 252 16.90 55.24 -16.95
C LEU A 252 18.29 55.17 -16.28
N GLY A 253 19.23 54.39 -16.83
CA GLY A 253 20.57 54.21 -16.26
C GLY A 253 20.60 53.39 -14.98
N GLU A 254 21.55 52.45 -14.91
CA GLU A 254 21.85 51.51 -13.81
C GLU A 254 20.66 50.75 -13.19
N VAL A 255 20.39 49.54 -13.70
CA VAL A 255 19.54 48.55 -13.01
C VAL A 255 20.23 47.18 -12.99
N GLN A 256 20.48 46.66 -11.79
CA GLN A 256 20.91 45.29 -11.58
C GLN A 256 19.67 44.39 -11.55
N LEU A 257 19.47 43.59 -12.61
CA LEU A 257 18.43 42.58 -12.67
C LEU A 257 19.05 41.22 -12.35
N SER A 258 18.67 40.67 -11.19
CA SER A 258 18.95 39.27 -10.82
C SER A 258 17.66 38.48 -10.98
N LEU A 259 17.64 37.58 -11.96
CA LEU A 259 16.51 36.70 -12.23
C LEU A 259 16.89 35.29 -11.75
N VAL A 260 16.30 34.87 -10.64
CA VAL A 260 16.44 33.50 -10.13
C VAL A 260 15.30 32.67 -10.70
N VAL A 261 15.62 31.70 -11.56
CA VAL A 261 14.62 30.82 -12.17
C VAL A 261 14.72 29.45 -11.51
N ALA A 262 13.83 29.19 -10.55
CA ALA A 262 13.67 27.88 -9.96
C ALA A 262 12.72 27.03 -10.82
N GLY A 263 13.16 25.87 -11.30
CA GLY A 263 12.32 24.99 -12.12
C GLY A 263 13.06 23.81 -12.76
N ASP A 264 12.31 22.94 -13.44
CA ASP A 264 12.83 21.79 -14.19
C ASP A 264 13.83 22.26 -15.28
N PRO A 265 15.08 21.74 -15.29
CA PRO A 265 16.12 22.14 -16.24
C PRO A 265 15.71 22.05 -17.71
N SER A 266 14.86 21.09 -18.06
CA SER A 266 14.42 20.85 -19.44
C SER A 266 13.49 21.96 -19.97
N ARG A 267 12.71 22.59 -19.07
CA ARG A 267 11.85 23.74 -19.42
C ARG A 267 12.64 25.05 -19.42
N ASN A 268 13.65 25.14 -18.58
CA ASN A 268 14.48 26.35 -18.43
C ASN A 268 15.43 26.55 -19.62
N GLN A 269 15.93 25.48 -20.24
CA GLN A 269 16.87 25.57 -21.36
C GLN A 269 16.36 26.43 -22.54
N GLY A 270 15.07 26.31 -22.87
CA GLY A 270 14.44 27.10 -23.93
C GLY A 270 14.14 28.56 -23.53
N PHE A 271 14.00 28.83 -22.23
CA PHE A 271 13.87 30.19 -21.70
C PHE A 271 15.24 30.87 -21.64
N GLU A 272 16.26 30.17 -21.12
CA GLU A 272 17.66 30.59 -21.07
C GLU A 272 18.18 31.01 -22.43
N GLN A 273 18.08 30.17 -23.45
CA GLN A 273 18.58 30.52 -24.79
C GLN A 273 17.92 31.78 -25.34
N ARG A 274 16.62 31.99 -25.09
CA ARG A 274 15.89 33.16 -25.57
C ARG A 274 16.21 34.43 -24.77
N LEU A 275 16.33 34.33 -23.45
CA LEU A 275 16.70 35.44 -22.58
C LEU A 275 18.15 35.87 -22.81
N VAL A 276 19.08 34.91 -22.90
CA VAL A 276 20.50 35.15 -23.19
C VAL A 276 20.68 35.73 -24.59
N THR A 277 19.98 35.22 -25.61
CA THR A 277 20.05 35.79 -26.96
C THR A 277 19.52 37.22 -27.00
N ALA A 278 18.43 37.51 -26.28
CA ALA A 278 17.88 38.88 -26.18
C ALA A 278 18.80 39.82 -25.39
N ALA A 279 19.47 39.34 -24.33
CA ALA A 279 20.38 40.12 -23.50
C ALA A 279 21.74 40.38 -24.17
N LEU A 280 22.30 39.38 -24.86
CA LEU A 280 23.58 39.50 -25.58
C LEU A 280 23.47 40.39 -26.82
N ALA A 281 22.28 40.53 -27.40
CA ALA A 281 22.05 41.50 -28.47
C ALA A 281 22.26 42.97 -28.02
N GLU A 282 22.31 43.25 -26.71
CA GLU A 282 22.24 44.61 -26.15
C GLU A 282 23.43 45.04 -25.26
N GLN A 283 24.60 44.42 -25.42
CA GLN A 283 25.88 44.77 -24.75
C GLN A 283 25.92 44.62 -23.21
N GLY A 284 25.19 43.66 -22.63
CA GLY A 284 25.29 43.30 -21.20
C GLY A 284 26.07 42.01 -20.95
N VAL A 285 26.80 41.91 -19.83
CA VAL A 285 27.42 40.66 -19.36
C VAL A 285 26.40 39.87 -18.53
N VAL A 286 26.13 38.64 -18.95
CA VAL A 286 25.29 37.67 -18.23
C VAL A 286 26.22 36.68 -17.51
N LEU A 287 26.10 36.59 -16.18
CA LEU A 287 26.69 35.49 -15.42
C LEU A 287 25.58 34.46 -15.17
N VAL A 288 25.80 33.25 -15.69
CA VAL A 288 24.97 32.07 -15.42
C VAL A 288 25.81 31.16 -14.54
N ASP A 289 25.34 30.86 -13.34
CA ASP A 289 25.96 29.86 -12.47
C ASP A 289 24.88 29.00 -11.78
N GLY A 290 25.18 27.71 -11.59
CA GLY A 290 24.40 26.79 -10.77
C GLY A 290 24.32 25.35 -11.28
N GLU A 291 24.88 24.42 -10.50
CA GLU A 291 24.72 22.95 -10.67
C GLU A 291 23.34 22.41 -10.20
N ASP A 292 22.53 23.20 -9.47
CA ASP A 292 21.23 22.74 -8.88
C ASP A 292 20.08 23.78 -8.96
N GLY A 293 20.17 24.78 -9.84
CA GLY A 293 19.14 25.81 -10.00
C GLY A 293 19.74 27.07 -10.61
N VAL A 294 19.11 27.58 -11.66
CA VAL A 294 19.73 28.60 -12.51
C VAL A 294 19.48 29.99 -11.94
N THR A 295 20.55 30.61 -11.45
CA THR A 295 20.54 32.01 -11.02
C THR A 295 21.15 32.83 -12.16
N VAL A 296 20.35 33.67 -12.83
CA VAL A 296 20.84 34.57 -13.89
C VAL A 296 21.10 35.94 -13.28
N GLY A 297 22.37 36.26 -13.07
CA GLY A 297 22.80 37.58 -12.61
C GLY A 297 23.36 38.42 -13.75
N ALA A 298 22.76 39.58 -14.03
CA ALA A 298 23.38 40.59 -14.89
C ALA A 298 24.07 41.64 -14.01
N LEU A 299 25.36 41.90 -14.26
CA LEU A 299 26.17 42.83 -13.46
C LEU A 299 26.92 43.81 -14.36
N ALA A 300 26.71 45.11 -14.15
CA ALA A 300 27.49 46.19 -14.76
C ALA A 300 28.22 46.95 -13.65
N ARG A 301 29.53 47.18 -13.82
CA ARG A 301 30.42 47.78 -12.80
C ARG A 301 30.96 49.14 -13.25
N LEU A 302 31.07 50.07 -12.30
CA LEU A 302 32.00 51.22 -12.36
C LEU A 302 32.82 51.32 -11.04
N ALA A 303 34.02 51.93 -11.13
CA ALA A 303 35.26 51.69 -10.36
C ALA A 303 35.41 52.43 -8.98
N PRO A 304 36.39 52.04 -8.11
CA PRO A 304 36.40 52.36 -6.65
C PRO A 304 37.33 53.51 -6.18
N LEU A 305 37.04 54.08 -5.00
CA LEU A 305 37.80 55.13 -4.26
C LEU A 305 38.77 54.54 -3.19
N ALA A 306 39.88 55.24 -2.90
CA ALA A 306 41.10 54.75 -2.22
C ALA A 306 41.24 55.05 -0.69
N CYS A 307 42.11 54.29 0.02
CA CYS A 307 42.26 54.28 1.50
C CYS A 307 43.69 54.07 2.03
N THR A 308 44.01 54.51 3.26
CA THR A 308 45.36 54.56 3.90
C THR A 308 45.51 53.79 5.24
N GLN A 309 46.69 53.21 5.55
CA GLN A 309 46.92 52.21 6.62
C GLN A 309 48.05 52.54 7.65
N SER A 310 47.92 52.11 8.91
CA SER A 310 48.87 52.22 10.06
C SER A 310 49.07 50.87 10.79
N VAL A 311 49.99 50.72 11.78
CA VAL A 311 50.40 49.41 12.39
C VAL A 311 50.79 49.47 13.90
N SER A 312 50.45 48.44 14.71
CA SER A 312 50.85 48.21 16.13
C SER A 312 51.21 46.73 16.43
N HIS A 313 51.91 46.35 17.51
CA HIS A 313 52.32 44.94 17.80
C HIS A 313 51.87 44.41 19.19
N GLU A 314 51.48 43.12 19.31
CA GLU A 314 51.05 42.40 20.53
C GLU A 314 51.38 40.89 20.46
N THR A 315 51.87 40.27 21.55
CA THR A 315 52.08 38.81 21.65
C THR A 315 50.76 38.10 21.97
N ARG A 316 50.41 37.07 21.20
CA ARG A 316 49.20 36.28 21.40
C ARG A 316 49.49 34.78 21.44
N GLU A 317 48.66 34.07 22.18
CA GLU A 317 48.62 32.61 22.18
C GLU A 317 47.48 32.16 21.27
N GLN A 318 47.74 31.15 20.46
CA GLN A 318 46.72 30.54 19.63
C GLN A 318 46.86 29.03 19.70
N ASP A 319 45.78 28.40 20.15
CA ASP A 319 45.59 26.97 19.98
C ASP A 319 45.47 26.67 18.48
N TYR A 320 46.29 25.76 18.00
CA TYR A 320 46.24 25.27 16.63
C TYR A 320 46.09 23.75 16.64
N VAL A 321 45.50 23.22 15.57
CA VAL A 321 45.33 21.78 15.40
C VAL A 321 46.64 21.23 14.84
N ALA A 322 47.40 20.52 15.68
CA ALA A 322 48.67 19.91 15.30
C ALA A 322 48.50 18.63 14.47
N GLY A 323 47.30 18.05 14.50
CA GLY A 323 46.92 16.88 13.71
C GLY A 323 45.56 16.36 14.12
N TYR A 324 45.19 15.20 13.60
CA TYR A 324 43.95 14.51 13.95
C TYR A 324 44.28 13.08 14.39
N ARG A 325 43.56 12.59 15.39
CA ARG A 325 43.53 11.15 15.71
C ARG A 325 42.16 10.59 15.41
N ASP A 326 42.10 9.39 14.86
CA ASP A 326 40.85 8.67 14.71
C ASP A 326 40.46 8.09 16.07
N VAL A 327 39.29 8.47 16.57
CA VAL A 327 38.67 7.89 17.76
C VAL A 327 37.37 7.20 17.38
N GLU A 328 36.98 6.20 18.17
CA GLU A 328 35.70 5.52 17.96
C GLU A 328 34.54 6.51 18.10
N ASN A 329 33.60 6.46 17.15
CA ASN A 329 32.46 7.35 17.18
C ASN A 329 31.44 6.87 18.24
N PRO A 330 31.19 7.63 19.33
CA PRO A 330 30.26 7.19 20.36
C PRO A 330 28.82 7.01 19.84
N ALA A 331 28.43 7.74 18.79
CA ALA A 331 27.14 7.56 18.14
C ALA A 331 27.03 6.18 17.45
N PHE A 332 28.10 5.72 16.79
CA PHE A 332 28.15 4.42 16.14
C PHE A 332 28.03 3.27 17.15
N VAL A 333 28.72 3.38 18.30
CA VAL A 333 28.65 2.41 19.40
C VAL A 333 27.24 2.36 19.98
N SER A 334 26.64 3.52 20.26
CA SER A 334 25.27 3.61 20.78
C SER A 334 24.23 3.00 19.82
N LEU A 335 24.33 3.30 18.53
CA LEU A 335 23.46 2.72 17.49
C LEU A 335 23.62 1.20 17.41
N SER A 336 24.85 0.70 17.48
CA SER A 336 25.12 -0.74 17.48
C SER A 336 24.50 -1.46 18.68
N ALA A 337 24.57 -0.86 19.88
CA ALA A 337 23.91 -1.40 21.07
C ALA A 337 22.37 -1.42 20.92
N ARG A 338 21.78 -0.31 20.42
CA ARG A 338 20.32 -0.20 20.18
C ARG A 338 19.82 -1.22 19.15
N ILE A 339 20.58 -1.47 18.09
CA ILE A 339 20.26 -2.52 17.11
C ILE A 339 20.25 -3.90 17.77
N ALA A 340 21.25 -4.20 18.62
CA ALA A 340 21.28 -5.47 19.35
C ALA A 340 20.09 -5.64 20.31
N ASP A 341 19.66 -4.57 20.98
CA ASP A 341 18.42 -4.55 21.77
C ASP A 341 17.18 -4.75 20.90
N GLY A 342 17.10 -4.07 19.75
CA GLY A 342 16.00 -4.19 18.79
C GLY A 342 15.84 -5.63 18.26
N LEU A 343 16.96 -6.31 17.95
CA LEU A 343 16.96 -7.71 17.54
C LEU A 343 16.42 -8.64 18.64
N ARG A 344 16.82 -8.44 19.91
CA ARG A 344 16.25 -9.19 21.05
C ARG A 344 14.75 -8.93 21.20
N HIS A 345 14.31 -7.69 21.00
CA HIS A 345 12.90 -7.33 21.06
C HIS A 345 12.08 -8.02 19.95
N LEU A 346 12.62 -8.10 18.73
CA LEU A 346 11.98 -8.81 17.63
C LEU A 346 11.80 -10.31 17.91
N ASP A 347 12.78 -10.96 18.52
CA ASP A 347 12.68 -12.37 18.88
C ASP A 347 11.59 -12.63 19.94
N ASP A 348 11.48 -11.75 20.95
CA ASP A 348 10.38 -11.82 21.94
C ASP A 348 9.01 -11.59 21.28
N LEU A 349 8.88 -10.59 20.40
CA LEU A 349 7.65 -10.34 19.66
C LEU A 349 7.27 -11.52 18.74
N ALA A 350 8.23 -12.12 18.05
CA ALA A 350 8.01 -13.30 17.23
C ALA A 350 7.51 -14.48 18.09
N SER A 351 8.12 -14.68 19.26
CA SER A 351 7.68 -15.68 20.24
C SER A 351 6.25 -15.43 20.75
N ARG A 352 5.85 -14.17 20.94
CA ARG A 352 4.47 -13.79 21.29
C ARG A 352 3.47 -14.09 20.17
N VAL A 353 3.82 -13.79 18.92
CA VAL A 353 2.99 -14.13 17.74
C VAL A 353 2.76 -15.63 17.65
N GLU A 354 3.81 -16.44 17.86
CA GLU A 354 3.67 -17.90 17.84
C GLU A 354 2.82 -18.44 19.01
N ARG A 355 2.90 -17.83 20.19
CA ARG A 355 1.99 -18.18 21.31
C ARG A 355 0.53 -17.85 20.97
N ALA A 356 0.25 -16.66 20.45
CA ALA A 356 -1.09 -16.25 20.03
C ALA A 356 -1.64 -17.17 18.92
N ARG A 357 -0.79 -17.57 17.97
CA ARG A 357 -1.16 -18.51 16.91
C ARG A 357 -1.56 -19.89 17.46
N ARG A 358 -0.81 -20.42 18.43
CA ARG A 358 -1.14 -21.69 19.09
C ARG A 358 -2.44 -21.61 19.89
N GLU A 359 -2.68 -20.50 20.58
CA GLU A 359 -3.91 -20.27 21.32
C GLU A 359 -5.14 -20.21 20.39
N ARG A 360 -5.01 -19.48 19.27
CA ARG A 360 -6.01 -19.46 18.21
C ARG A 360 -6.30 -20.86 17.66
N GLN A 361 -5.26 -21.64 17.35
CA GLN A 361 -5.40 -23.02 16.88
C GLN A 361 -6.09 -23.93 17.90
N ARG A 362 -5.78 -23.75 19.19
CA ARG A 362 -6.44 -24.49 20.28
C ARG A 362 -7.94 -24.21 20.29
N HIS A 363 -8.35 -22.93 20.30
CA HIS A 363 -9.77 -22.58 20.28
C HIS A 363 -10.48 -23.07 19.01
N ALA A 364 -9.82 -23.02 17.85
CA ALA A 364 -10.38 -23.58 16.62
C ALA A 364 -10.65 -25.09 16.75
N GLY A 365 -9.73 -25.84 17.36
CA GLY A 365 -9.93 -27.25 17.66
C GLY A 365 -11.05 -27.53 18.66
N GLU A 366 -11.24 -26.66 19.66
CA GLU A 366 -12.37 -26.76 20.61
C GLU A 366 -13.72 -26.46 19.93
N VAL A 367 -13.76 -25.52 18.97
CA VAL A 367 -14.97 -25.29 18.15
C VAL A 367 -15.34 -26.53 17.36
N GLU A 368 -14.38 -27.15 16.68
CA GLU A 368 -14.62 -28.38 15.90
C GLU A 368 -15.09 -29.54 16.81
N ARG A 369 -14.51 -29.66 18.00
CA ARG A 369 -14.92 -30.66 19.00
C ARG A 369 -16.34 -30.38 19.49
N CYS A 370 -16.66 -29.14 19.86
CA CYS A 370 -17.99 -28.74 20.33
C CYS A 370 -19.06 -29.00 19.27
N GLN A 371 -18.79 -28.64 18.00
CA GLN A 371 -19.72 -28.90 16.90
C GLN A 371 -20.01 -30.39 16.72
N ARG A 372 -18.98 -31.23 16.85
CA ARG A 372 -19.09 -32.68 16.65
C ARG A 372 -19.75 -33.40 17.81
N ASP A 373 -19.34 -33.05 19.03
CA ASP A 373 -19.65 -33.81 20.24
C ASP A 373 -20.87 -33.25 20.98
N ASP A 374 -21.19 -31.97 20.81
CA ASP A 374 -22.32 -31.30 21.48
C ASP A 374 -23.41 -30.83 20.50
N GLU A 375 -23.07 -29.97 19.53
CA GLU A 375 -24.04 -29.31 18.63
C GLU A 375 -24.78 -30.33 17.76
N ALA A 376 -24.04 -31.13 16.98
CA ALA A 376 -24.64 -32.09 16.04
C ALA A 376 -25.46 -33.22 16.71
N PRO A 377 -25.08 -33.79 17.88
CA PRO A 377 -25.93 -34.72 18.61
C PRO A 377 -27.20 -34.06 19.17
N ALA A 378 -27.09 -32.83 19.68
CA ALA A 378 -28.24 -32.11 20.23
C ALA A 378 -29.25 -31.72 19.13
N ASP A 379 -28.76 -31.28 17.97
CA ASP A 379 -29.58 -31.01 16.78
C ASP A 379 -30.36 -32.27 16.35
N ARG A 380 -29.66 -33.40 16.18
CA ARG A 380 -30.31 -34.68 15.83
C ARG A 380 -31.34 -35.13 16.85
N LYS A 381 -31.08 -34.91 18.14
CA LYS A 381 -32.03 -35.24 19.23
C LYS A 381 -33.27 -34.34 19.19
N ALA A 382 -33.09 -33.04 18.94
CA ALA A 382 -34.20 -32.10 18.80
C ALA A 382 -35.05 -32.42 17.58
N GLU A 383 -34.43 -32.64 16.41
CA GLU A 383 -35.12 -33.04 15.17
C GLU A 383 -35.93 -34.34 15.35
N ALA A 384 -35.33 -35.36 15.98
CA ALA A 384 -36.01 -36.62 16.26
C ALA A 384 -37.23 -36.43 17.19
N ALA A 385 -37.09 -35.63 18.25
CA ALA A 385 -38.17 -35.36 19.19
C ALA A 385 -39.32 -34.53 18.56
N GLU A 386 -38.99 -33.60 17.66
CA GLU A 386 -39.97 -32.85 16.88
C GLU A 386 -40.73 -33.74 15.89
N ALA A 387 -40.03 -34.66 15.22
CA ALA A 387 -40.66 -35.63 14.34
C ALA A 387 -41.60 -36.59 15.12
N GLU A 388 -41.21 -37.00 16.33
CA GLU A 388 -42.09 -37.77 17.23
C GLU A 388 -43.32 -36.97 17.65
N LEU A 389 -43.15 -35.68 17.98
CA LEU A 389 -44.24 -34.79 18.34
C LEU A 389 -45.24 -34.64 17.19
N ALA A 390 -44.76 -34.41 15.97
CA ALA A 390 -45.60 -34.29 14.79
C ALA A 390 -46.45 -35.56 14.57
N ARG A 391 -45.85 -36.74 14.72
CA ARG A 391 -46.57 -38.03 14.64
C ARG A 391 -47.60 -38.20 15.76
N ALA A 392 -47.30 -37.74 16.97
CA ALA A 392 -48.23 -37.81 18.09
C ALA A 392 -49.43 -36.85 17.90
N GLU A 393 -49.17 -35.63 17.41
CA GLU A 393 -50.21 -34.65 17.09
C GLU A 393 -51.10 -35.11 15.95
N GLU A 394 -50.54 -35.76 14.92
CA GLU A 394 -51.33 -36.39 13.85
C GLU A 394 -52.28 -37.48 14.38
N LYS A 395 -51.81 -38.33 15.31
CA LYS A 395 -52.66 -39.35 15.95
C LYS A 395 -53.78 -38.71 16.78
N VAL A 396 -53.50 -37.61 17.47
CA VAL A 396 -54.52 -36.84 18.20
C VAL A 396 -55.58 -36.32 17.23
N GLU A 397 -55.18 -35.73 16.11
CA GLU A 397 -56.15 -35.20 15.13
C GLU A 397 -57.01 -36.30 14.51
N ARG A 398 -56.41 -37.45 14.15
CA ARG A 398 -57.16 -38.62 13.69
C ARG A 398 -58.17 -39.12 14.73
N ALA A 399 -57.79 -39.14 16.02
CA ALA A 399 -58.71 -39.53 17.11
C ALA A 399 -59.83 -38.50 17.31
N ARG A 400 -59.57 -37.20 17.13
CA ARG A 400 -60.60 -36.15 17.16
C ARG A 400 -61.58 -36.31 16.00
N ASP A 401 -61.09 -36.58 14.80
CA ASP A 401 -61.94 -36.79 13.63
C ASP A 401 -62.84 -38.02 13.79
N GLU A 402 -62.30 -39.13 14.31
CA GLU A 402 -63.10 -40.33 14.61
C GLU A 402 -64.17 -40.02 15.67
N LEU A 403 -63.81 -39.30 16.75
CA LEU A 403 -64.80 -38.87 17.75
C LEU A 403 -65.93 -38.04 17.12
N ARG A 404 -65.60 -37.05 16.28
CA ARG A 404 -66.61 -36.23 15.58
C ARG A 404 -67.54 -37.09 14.71
N ARG A 405 -66.97 -38.04 13.96
CA ARG A 405 -67.76 -38.99 13.14
C ARG A 405 -68.74 -39.80 13.98
N ARG A 406 -68.28 -40.36 15.11
CA ARG A 406 -69.14 -41.14 16.03
C ARG A 406 -70.23 -40.29 16.68
N GLU A 407 -69.93 -39.05 17.06
CA GLU A 407 -70.93 -38.12 17.59
C GLU A 407 -72.00 -37.77 16.54
N ASP A 408 -71.61 -37.62 15.27
CA ASP A 408 -72.56 -37.37 14.17
C ASP A 408 -73.41 -38.62 13.83
N GLU A 409 -72.85 -39.83 13.84
CA GLU A 409 -73.59 -41.09 13.70
C GLU A 409 -74.64 -41.25 14.82
N LEU A 410 -74.25 -40.96 16.06
CA LEU A 410 -75.16 -40.98 17.21
C LEU A 410 -76.31 -39.98 17.04
N ARG A 411 -76.02 -38.74 16.61
CA ARG A 411 -77.05 -37.71 16.34
C ARG A 411 -78.04 -38.13 15.25
N ARG A 412 -77.61 -38.91 14.27
CA ARG A 412 -78.47 -39.46 13.20
C ARG A 412 -79.29 -40.68 13.64
N GLY A 413 -79.14 -41.14 14.88
CA GLY A 413 -79.79 -42.35 15.40
C GLY A 413 -79.19 -43.65 14.86
N GLN A 414 -77.98 -43.58 14.28
CA GLN A 414 -77.28 -44.73 13.68
C GLN A 414 -76.11 -45.23 14.55
N GLY A 415 -75.70 -44.45 15.55
CA GLY A 415 -74.57 -44.76 16.44
C GLY A 415 -74.97 -45.27 17.83
N ASP A 416 -73.99 -45.81 18.55
CA ASP A 416 -74.09 -46.27 19.94
C ASP A 416 -73.28 -45.34 20.86
N GLN A 417 -73.88 -44.90 21.97
CA GLN A 417 -73.24 -44.05 22.98
C GLN A 417 -71.93 -44.67 23.50
N ALA A 418 -71.87 -46.00 23.64
CA ALA A 418 -70.66 -46.69 24.09
C ALA A 418 -69.50 -46.61 23.08
N GLN A 419 -69.77 -46.37 21.79
CA GLN A 419 -68.72 -46.10 20.79
C GLN A 419 -68.17 -44.68 20.93
N VAL A 420 -69.03 -43.70 21.19
CA VAL A 420 -68.61 -42.31 21.46
C VAL A 420 -67.74 -42.25 22.72
N ASP A 421 -68.13 -42.92 23.80
CA ASP A 421 -67.36 -42.89 25.05
C ASP A 421 -65.99 -43.57 24.89
N ARG A 422 -65.89 -44.64 24.10
CA ARG A 422 -64.60 -45.26 23.73
C ARG A 422 -63.73 -44.32 22.92
N ALA A 423 -64.29 -43.62 21.93
CA ALA A 423 -63.55 -42.65 21.12
C ALA A 423 -63.06 -41.45 21.96
N ARG A 424 -63.86 -40.99 22.93
CA ARG A 424 -63.46 -39.94 23.89
C ARG A 424 -62.30 -40.38 24.75
N GLU A 425 -62.34 -41.62 25.26
CA GLU A 425 -61.25 -42.16 26.07
C GLU A 425 -59.96 -42.35 25.26
N GLU A 426 -60.06 -42.85 24.02
CA GLU A 426 -58.90 -42.92 23.12
C GLU A 426 -58.32 -41.53 22.86
N LEU A 427 -59.16 -40.53 22.57
CA LEU A 427 -58.68 -39.15 22.39
C LEU A 427 -57.92 -38.64 23.62
N ARG A 428 -58.45 -38.84 24.83
CA ARG A 428 -57.77 -38.45 26.08
C ARG A 428 -56.41 -39.13 26.22
N GLN A 429 -56.32 -40.41 25.89
CA GLN A 429 -55.06 -41.16 25.93
C GLN A 429 -54.04 -40.62 24.92
N ARG A 430 -54.48 -40.31 23.68
CA ARG A 430 -53.62 -39.70 22.65
C ARG A 430 -53.18 -38.30 23.05
N GLU A 431 -54.05 -37.49 23.63
CA GLU A 431 -53.70 -36.14 24.09
C GLU A 431 -52.68 -36.19 25.24
N ALA A 432 -52.82 -37.13 26.17
CA ALA A 432 -51.85 -37.37 27.22
C ALA A 432 -50.49 -37.86 26.67
N GLU A 433 -50.50 -38.76 25.68
CA GLU A 433 -49.29 -39.22 24.96
C GLU A 433 -48.60 -38.03 24.27
N ALA A 434 -49.33 -37.26 23.48
CA ALA A 434 -48.81 -36.07 22.78
C ALA A 434 -48.29 -35.01 23.75
N SER A 435 -48.92 -34.82 24.90
CA SER A 435 -48.42 -33.90 25.93
C SER A 435 -47.05 -34.33 26.48
N ARG A 436 -46.84 -35.63 26.71
CA ARG A 436 -45.53 -36.15 27.16
C ARG A 436 -44.46 -36.00 26.09
N VAL A 437 -44.80 -36.28 24.82
CA VAL A 437 -43.89 -36.12 23.69
C VAL A 437 -43.55 -34.63 23.48
N ARG A 438 -44.52 -33.73 23.64
CA ARG A 438 -44.30 -32.28 23.56
C ARG A 438 -43.32 -31.79 24.60
N GLN A 439 -43.43 -32.26 25.84
CA GLN A 439 -42.47 -31.93 26.89
C GLN A 439 -41.06 -32.41 26.54
N ARG A 440 -40.91 -33.65 26.05
CA ARG A 440 -39.62 -34.17 25.58
C ARG A 440 -39.02 -33.37 24.43
N ALA A 441 -39.84 -32.93 23.47
CA ALA A 441 -39.41 -32.08 22.37
C ALA A 441 -38.96 -30.69 22.86
N GLN A 442 -39.65 -30.11 23.84
CA GLN A 442 -39.24 -28.85 24.46
C GLN A 442 -37.91 -29.00 25.22
N ASP A 443 -37.73 -30.09 25.96
CA ASP A 443 -36.49 -30.37 26.68
C ASP A 443 -35.32 -30.58 25.69
N ALA A 444 -35.54 -31.32 24.60
CA ALA A 444 -34.54 -31.50 23.55
C ALA A 444 -34.15 -30.18 22.87
N ARG A 445 -35.11 -29.27 22.62
CA ARG A 445 -34.82 -27.92 22.11
C ARG A 445 -34.02 -27.08 23.10
N ARG A 446 -34.25 -27.22 24.41
CA ARG A 446 -33.45 -26.51 25.44
C ARG A 446 -32.01 -27.01 25.44
N ASP A 447 -31.82 -28.34 25.39
CA ASP A 447 -30.49 -28.96 25.28
C ASP A 447 -29.75 -28.46 24.03
N GLN A 448 -30.47 -28.40 22.89
CA GLN A 448 -29.96 -27.86 21.62
C GLN A 448 -29.50 -26.40 21.78
N GLN A 449 -30.34 -25.52 22.33
CA GLN A 449 -30.00 -24.12 22.56
C GLN A 449 -28.84 -23.92 23.54
N GLU A 450 -28.66 -24.83 24.50
CA GLU A 450 -27.53 -24.81 25.42
C GLU A 450 -26.24 -25.27 24.72
N ALA A 451 -26.31 -26.30 23.88
CA ALA A 451 -25.18 -26.74 23.04
C ALA A 451 -24.70 -25.62 22.11
N HIS A 452 -25.62 -24.97 21.38
CA HIS A 452 -25.30 -23.82 20.52
C HIS A 452 -24.63 -22.68 21.29
N ARG A 453 -25.18 -22.30 22.47
CA ARG A 453 -24.58 -21.26 23.31
C ARG A 453 -23.16 -21.59 23.78
N ARG A 454 -22.87 -22.86 24.08
CA ARG A 454 -21.52 -23.30 24.45
C ARG A 454 -20.56 -23.19 23.26
N CYS A 455 -20.96 -23.68 22.09
CA CYS A 455 -20.11 -23.60 20.89
C CYS A 455 -19.92 -22.17 20.39
N ASP A 456 -20.92 -21.30 20.54
CA ASP A 456 -20.78 -19.86 20.27
C ASP A 456 -19.76 -19.18 21.18
N GLY A 457 -19.64 -19.62 22.43
CA GLY A 457 -18.59 -19.18 23.35
C GLY A 457 -17.19 -19.46 22.81
N GLU A 458 -16.95 -20.65 22.27
CA GLU A 458 -15.68 -21.02 21.64
C GLU A 458 -15.44 -20.26 20.33
N ARG A 459 -16.49 -20.04 19.51
CA ARG A 459 -16.39 -19.21 18.30
C ARG A 459 -15.98 -17.76 18.63
N GLN A 460 -16.53 -17.20 19.70
CA GLN A 460 -16.12 -15.89 20.22
C GLN A 460 -14.67 -15.91 20.74
N ALA A 461 -14.23 -17.00 21.36
CA ALA A 461 -12.85 -17.15 21.81
C ALA A 461 -11.86 -17.17 20.63
N VAL A 462 -12.19 -17.89 19.54
CA VAL A 462 -11.42 -17.83 18.28
C VAL A 462 -11.32 -16.39 17.76
N THR A 463 -12.43 -15.66 17.74
CA THR A 463 -12.45 -14.27 17.27
C THR A 463 -11.51 -13.38 18.09
N ARG A 464 -11.54 -13.48 19.43
CA ARG A 464 -10.63 -12.73 20.32
C ARG A 464 -9.17 -13.14 20.11
N ALA A 465 -8.91 -14.42 19.87
CA ALA A 465 -7.57 -14.92 19.58
C ALA A 465 -7.04 -14.42 18.22
N ASP A 466 -7.90 -14.34 17.20
CA ASP A 466 -7.57 -13.74 15.90
C ASP A 466 -7.25 -12.23 16.05
N GLU A 467 -8.02 -11.49 16.87
CA GLU A 467 -7.75 -10.08 17.19
C GLU A 467 -6.41 -9.89 17.92
N ASP A 468 -6.08 -10.70 18.93
CA ASP A 468 -4.78 -10.65 19.59
C ASP A 468 -3.65 -10.98 18.61
N LEU A 469 -3.78 -12.05 17.82
CA LEU A 469 -2.79 -12.42 16.81
C LEU A 469 -2.53 -11.28 15.81
N SER A 470 -3.59 -10.62 15.34
CA SER A 470 -3.49 -9.46 14.45
C SER A 470 -2.74 -8.31 15.11
N ARG A 471 -3.09 -7.97 16.36
CA ARG A 471 -2.40 -6.94 17.15
C ARG A 471 -0.91 -7.26 17.32
N ARG A 472 -0.55 -8.49 17.70
CA ARG A 472 0.85 -8.93 17.86
C ARG A 472 1.64 -8.88 16.57
N ARG A 473 1.03 -9.26 15.44
CA ARG A 473 1.64 -9.10 14.11
C ARG A 473 1.87 -7.63 13.77
N GLY A 474 0.96 -6.75 14.16
CA GLY A 474 1.13 -5.30 14.08
C GLY A 474 2.34 -4.80 14.85
N GLU A 475 2.48 -5.20 16.12
CA GLU A 475 3.63 -4.88 16.99
C GLU A 475 4.96 -5.35 16.36
N LEU A 476 5.01 -6.60 15.89
CA LEU A 476 6.19 -7.17 15.24
C LEU A 476 6.59 -6.39 13.98
N ARG A 477 5.62 -6.00 13.14
CA ARG A 477 5.88 -5.18 11.94
C ARG A 477 6.37 -3.78 12.30
N GLY A 478 5.83 -3.18 13.37
CA GLY A 478 6.31 -1.91 13.89
C GLY A 478 7.79 -1.98 14.28
N ALA A 479 8.13 -2.92 15.15
CA ALA A 479 9.50 -3.12 15.61
C ALA A 479 10.51 -3.44 14.49
N ARG A 480 10.08 -4.12 13.41
CA ARG A 480 10.94 -4.36 12.24
C ARG A 480 11.30 -3.05 11.54
N ARG A 481 10.32 -2.16 11.32
CA ARG A 481 10.59 -0.85 10.70
C ARG A 481 11.52 0.01 11.56
N ASP A 482 11.33 -0.02 12.88
CA ASP A 482 12.20 0.71 13.81
C ASP A 482 13.64 0.17 13.73
N LEU A 483 13.81 -1.15 13.62
CA LEU A 483 15.11 -1.76 13.43
C LEU A 483 15.75 -1.36 12.09
N ASP A 484 15.00 -1.42 10.99
CA ASP A 484 15.46 -1.00 9.66
C ASP A 484 15.93 0.46 9.67
N GLN A 485 15.21 1.34 10.38
CA GLN A 485 15.61 2.74 10.56
C GLN A 485 16.94 2.84 11.35
N LEU A 486 17.09 2.11 12.45
CA LEU A 486 18.34 2.09 13.21
C LEU A 486 19.53 1.59 12.37
N GLU A 487 19.31 0.57 11.54
CA GLU A 487 20.33 0.05 10.64
C GLU A 487 20.73 1.07 9.57
N SER A 488 19.77 1.81 9.01
CA SER A 488 20.03 2.91 8.08
C SER A 488 20.81 4.05 8.75
N GLU A 489 20.41 4.45 9.96
CA GLU A 489 21.12 5.47 10.75
C GLU A 489 22.57 5.04 11.02
N ARG A 490 22.77 3.78 11.45
CA ARG A 490 24.12 3.21 11.66
C ARG A 490 24.93 3.19 10.36
N ALA A 491 24.34 2.80 9.23
CA ALA A 491 25.03 2.73 7.95
C ALA A 491 25.53 4.11 7.49
N SER A 492 24.79 5.17 7.80
CA SER A 492 25.19 6.57 7.52
C SER A 492 26.16 7.17 8.55
N THR A 493 26.36 6.51 9.69
CA THR A 493 27.22 6.99 10.78
C THR A 493 28.61 6.38 10.65
N PRO A 494 29.68 7.18 10.49
CA PRO A 494 31.03 6.65 10.38
C PRO A 494 31.45 5.98 11.69
N ALA A 495 32.16 4.85 11.59
CA ALA A 495 32.61 4.08 12.76
C ALA A 495 33.65 4.83 13.61
N THR A 496 34.44 5.70 12.97
CA THR A 496 35.45 6.55 13.61
C THR A 496 35.20 8.01 13.24
N ILE A 497 35.59 8.92 14.14
CA ILE A 497 35.61 10.36 13.91
C ILE A 497 37.01 10.90 14.18
N GLN A 498 37.35 12.00 13.51
CA GLN A 498 38.63 12.67 13.71
C GLN A 498 38.52 13.65 14.87
N GLU A 499 39.28 13.39 15.94
CA GLU A 499 39.42 14.31 17.06
C GLU A 499 40.69 15.14 16.86
N PRO A 500 40.61 16.49 16.87
CA PRO A 500 41.78 17.33 16.69
C PRO A 500 42.73 17.20 17.89
N ILE A 501 44.00 17.06 17.61
CA ILE A 501 45.08 17.17 18.59
C ILE A 501 45.42 18.66 18.68
N ILE A 502 45.04 19.30 19.78
CA ILE A 502 45.26 20.74 19.98
C ILE A 502 46.61 20.95 20.67
N GLU A 503 47.47 21.76 20.06
CA GLU A 503 48.70 22.28 20.64
C GLU A 503 48.64 23.81 20.69
N THR A 504 49.26 24.43 21.70
CA THR A 504 49.24 25.89 21.86
C THR A 504 50.52 26.50 21.33
N TYR A 505 50.42 27.37 20.31
CA TYR A 505 51.55 28.14 19.78
C TYR A 505 51.48 29.60 20.23
N ARG A 506 52.62 30.17 20.61
CA ARG A 506 52.73 31.58 21.04
C ARG A 506 53.52 32.37 20.00
N TYR A 507 52.97 33.49 19.52
CA TYR A 507 53.61 34.31 18.50
C TYR A 507 53.26 35.80 18.62
N ASP A 508 54.11 36.65 18.06
CA ASP A 508 53.97 38.11 18.08
C ASP A 508 53.22 38.60 16.83
N VAL A 509 52.15 39.38 17.02
CA VAL A 509 51.28 39.87 15.94
C VAL A 509 51.42 41.37 15.75
N ALA A 510 51.57 41.83 14.51
CA ALA A 510 51.46 43.23 14.12
C ALA A 510 50.06 43.49 13.52
N GLN A 511 49.28 44.40 14.08
CA GLN A 511 47.95 44.78 13.63
C GLN A 511 47.99 46.08 12.82
N HIS A 512 47.52 46.04 11.57
CA HIS A 512 47.59 47.17 10.64
C HIS A 512 46.20 47.81 10.34
N GLU A 513 45.86 49.00 10.86
CA GLU A 513 44.56 49.67 10.68
C GLU A 513 44.50 50.54 9.40
N ARG A 514 43.54 50.30 8.49
CA ARG A 514 43.35 51.05 7.24
C ARG A 514 42.04 51.86 7.24
N ARG A 515 42.10 53.17 7.00
CA ARG A 515 40.95 54.08 6.90
C ARG A 515 40.72 54.57 5.46
N CYS A 516 39.48 54.45 5.01
CA CYS A 516 38.97 54.92 3.73
C CYS A 516 38.07 56.14 3.96
N GLN A 517 38.26 57.24 3.23
CA GLN A 517 37.28 58.33 3.20
C GLN A 517 36.40 58.17 1.96
N GLY A 518 35.08 57.97 2.17
CA GLY A 518 34.09 58.02 1.10
C GLY A 518 33.59 59.45 0.89
N ALA A 519 33.37 59.83 -0.36
CA ALA A 519 32.53 60.98 -0.71
C ALA A 519 31.05 60.55 -0.64
N VAL A 520 30.22 61.40 -0.05
CA VAL A 520 28.75 61.26 0.12
C VAL A 520 28.04 61.26 -1.21
#